data_AF-A0AAJ2LEE9-F1
#
_entry.id   AF-A0AAJ2LEE9-F1
#
_cell.length_a   1.000
_cell.length_b   1.000
_cell.length_c   1.000
_cell.angle_alpha   90.00
_cell.angle_beta   90.00
_cell.angle_gamma   90.00
#
_symmetry.space_group_name_H-M   'P 1'
#
loop_
_entity.id
_entity.type
_entity.pdbx_description
1 polymer ?
#
loop_
_entity_poly.entity_id
_entity_poly.type
_entity_poly.pdbx_seq_one_letter_code
_entity_poly.pdbx_strand_id
1 'polypeptide(L)'
;MQLKTSQFNKLTLGAALCIFSLTGCQDNSSVDPSVSDLVKGVENSYDNGEKVETKWDGVSERVVTRASDEVIAAITEKTLASYGDFKKRFRTSVYLFDGYGVGVVPEANGCPSWSEKTEIHMDNEDSNTFVAASGWYGAFEYTGGAYNSILRLCQVDGRVLANPYHPHSVVWLGWNLYREYEALTTLFIDNENNNNHNSYSGFLPSPNAVDQNTTLWMASNVTPDVIAHCNCYPTFSGFAYGVFSNQSYNGLATGTYRTDDENGSNTSNLTPVPGYPNVVTVNGYNKRIPGVWVTYDTNKKFDTLFELAKVN
;
A
#
# COMPACT_ATOMS: atom_id res chain seq x y z
N MET A 1 60.81 40.55 2.69
CA MET A 1 60.43 39.56 3.71
C MET A 1 59.58 38.51 3.00
N GLN A 2 60.25 37.61 2.26
CA GLN A 2 60.50 36.19 2.62
C GLN A 2 59.24 35.33 2.79
N LEU A 3 59.08 34.39 1.82
CA LEU A 3 58.72 32.96 1.93
C LEU A 3 57.31 32.65 2.49
N LYS A 4 56.54 31.65 2.01
CA LYS A 4 56.93 30.26 1.72
C LYS A 4 55.75 29.49 1.07
N THR A 5 56.09 28.60 0.16
CA THR A 5 55.30 27.47 -0.37
C THR A 5 55.09 26.33 0.64
N SER A 6 54.01 25.55 0.48
CA SER A 6 53.73 24.22 1.08
C SER A 6 52.46 23.67 0.39
N GLN A 7 52.38 22.63 -0.47
CA GLN A 7 52.89 21.25 -0.54
C GLN A 7 52.49 20.37 0.66
N PHE A 8 51.36 19.64 0.55
CA PHE A 8 50.97 18.44 1.31
C PHE A 8 49.81 17.77 0.53
N ASN A 9 49.63 16.46 0.40
CA ASN A 9 50.49 15.29 0.47
C ASN A 9 49.70 14.15 -0.21
N LYS A 10 50.37 13.31 -1.01
CA LYS A 10 49.83 12.02 -1.44
C LYS A 10 49.83 11.09 -0.24
N LEU A 11 48.70 10.46 0.07
CA LEU A 11 48.65 9.30 0.97
C LEU A 11 48.13 8.09 0.19
N THR A 12 49.07 7.22 -0.15
CA THR A 12 48.90 5.81 -0.44
C THR A 12 48.24 5.11 0.76
N LEU A 13 47.14 4.39 0.53
CA LEU A 13 46.68 3.36 1.46
C LEU A 13 46.63 2.02 0.74
N GLY A 14 47.41 1.09 1.29
CA GLY A 14 47.75 -0.18 0.73
C GLY A 14 46.66 -1.23 0.83
N ALA A 15 46.85 -2.24 -0.01
CA ALA A 15 46.11 -3.48 -0.07
C ALA A 15 46.09 -4.22 1.28
N ALA A 16 44.91 -4.70 1.65
CA ALA A 16 44.74 -5.86 2.51
C ALA A 16 43.95 -6.90 1.71
N LEU A 17 44.69 -7.90 1.26
CA LEU A 17 44.25 -9.08 0.54
C LEU A 17 43.65 -10.06 1.56
N CYS A 18 42.32 -10.21 1.58
CA CYS A 18 41.68 -11.36 2.24
C CYS A 18 41.17 -12.30 1.16
N ILE A 19 41.94 -13.37 0.95
CA ILE A 19 41.58 -14.54 0.17
C ILE A 19 40.55 -15.32 0.98
N PHE A 20 39.29 -15.33 0.54
CA PHE A 20 38.38 -16.43 0.79
C PHE A 20 38.01 -17.06 -0.56
N SER A 21 38.67 -18.17 -0.84
CA SER A 21 38.27 -19.13 -1.86
C SER A 21 37.01 -19.83 -1.37
N LEU A 22 35.86 -19.47 -1.93
CA LEU A 22 34.68 -20.33 -1.97
C LEU A 22 34.21 -20.47 -3.42
N THR A 23 34.11 -21.74 -3.80
CA THR A 23 33.72 -22.28 -5.08
C THR A 23 32.29 -21.89 -5.46
N GLY A 24 32.15 -21.29 -6.65
CA GLY A 24 31.11 -21.64 -7.62
C GLY A 24 29.64 -21.39 -7.25
N CYS A 25 29.24 -20.11 -7.22
CA CYS A 25 27.96 -19.70 -7.79
C CYS A 25 28.29 -18.67 -8.87
N GLN A 26 28.17 -19.03 -10.15
CA GLN A 26 28.15 -18.05 -11.23
C GLN A 26 26.84 -17.27 -11.09
N ASP A 27 26.96 -16.07 -10.52
CA ASP A 27 25.90 -15.09 -10.50
C ASP A 27 25.77 -14.50 -11.91
N ASN A 28 24.95 -15.16 -12.75
CA ASN A 28 24.56 -14.68 -14.07
C ASN A 28 23.32 -13.78 -14.00
N SER A 29 23.08 -13.11 -12.87
CA SER A 29 22.13 -12.01 -12.80
C SER A 29 22.80 -10.71 -13.24
N SER A 30 23.33 -10.67 -14.48
CA SER A 30 23.66 -9.38 -15.09
C SER A 30 22.34 -8.62 -15.23
N VAL A 31 22.12 -7.64 -14.35
CA VAL A 31 21.04 -6.66 -14.49
C VAL A 31 21.08 -6.18 -15.94
N ASP A 32 19.92 -6.20 -16.59
CA ASP A 32 19.80 -5.74 -17.98
C ASP A 32 20.53 -4.39 -18.09
N PRO A 33 21.55 -4.27 -18.97
CA PRO A 33 22.33 -3.05 -19.08
C PRO A 33 21.45 -1.81 -19.31
N SER A 34 20.27 -1.97 -19.92
CA SER A 34 19.31 -0.88 -20.10
C SER A 34 18.67 -0.36 -18.80
N VAL A 35 18.47 -1.22 -17.78
CA VAL A 35 17.97 -0.80 -16.46
C VAL A 35 19.10 -0.17 -15.65
N SER A 36 20.31 -0.73 -15.73
CA SER A 36 21.50 -0.13 -15.10
C SER A 36 21.78 1.26 -15.67
N ASP A 37 21.62 1.46 -16.98
CA ASP A 37 21.84 2.75 -17.61
C ASP A 37 20.75 3.78 -17.27
N LEU A 38 19.53 3.34 -16.92
CA LEU A 38 18.47 4.23 -16.43
C LEU A 38 18.62 4.59 -14.95
N VAL A 39 19.05 3.65 -14.11
CA VAL A 39 19.42 3.95 -12.72
C VAL A 39 20.58 4.94 -12.72
N LYS A 40 21.59 4.72 -13.59
CA LYS A 40 22.64 5.72 -13.83
C LYS A 40 22.09 7.02 -14.39
N GLY A 41 21.06 6.99 -15.24
CA GLY A 41 20.36 8.19 -15.72
C GLY A 41 19.73 8.99 -14.58
N VAL A 42 19.12 8.32 -13.60
CA VAL A 42 18.60 8.95 -12.37
C VAL A 42 19.73 9.47 -11.50
N GLU A 43 20.78 8.68 -11.28
CA GLU A 43 21.95 9.09 -10.50
C GLU A 43 22.69 10.29 -11.14
N ASN A 44 22.76 10.31 -12.48
CA ASN A 44 23.37 11.38 -13.27
C ASN A 44 22.40 12.52 -13.64
N SER A 45 21.11 12.43 -13.28
CA SER A 45 20.15 13.53 -13.51
C SER A 45 20.57 14.82 -12.79
N TYR A 46 21.40 14.68 -11.75
CA TYR A 46 22.15 15.78 -11.11
C TYR A 46 23.04 16.55 -12.07
N ASP A 47 23.74 15.86 -12.98
CA ASP A 47 24.72 16.46 -13.90
C ASP A 47 24.09 16.90 -15.23
N ASN A 48 22.95 16.32 -15.60
CA ASN A 48 22.29 16.54 -16.89
C ASN A 48 21.20 17.62 -16.88
N GLY A 49 20.91 18.22 -15.73
CA GLY A 49 19.92 19.31 -15.63
C GLY A 49 18.46 18.88 -15.77
N GLU A 50 18.16 17.59 -15.66
CA GLU A 50 16.81 17.00 -15.72
C GLU A 50 16.05 17.07 -14.37
N LYS A 51 16.62 17.82 -13.42
CA LYS A 51 16.07 18.08 -12.11
C LYS A 51 14.96 19.13 -12.19
N VAL A 52 13.84 18.86 -11.54
CA VAL A 52 12.86 19.91 -11.23
C VAL A 52 13.20 20.50 -9.87
N GLU A 53 13.73 21.73 -9.86
CA GLU A 53 13.89 22.52 -8.64
C GLU A 53 12.63 23.34 -8.39
N THR A 54 11.75 22.86 -7.52
CA THR A 54 10.63 23.65 -7.04
C THR A 54 11.12 24.64 -5.98
N LYS A 55 11.00 25.94 -6.26
CA LYS A 55 11.38 27.03 -5.35
C LYS A 55 10.12 27.59 -4.69
N TRP A 56 10.10 27.68 -3.36
CA TRP A 56 9.06 28.38 -2.60
C TRP A 56 9.67 29.54 -1.80
N ASP A 57 9.08 30.72 -1.85
CA ASP A 57 9.66 32.00 -1.38
C ASP A 57 8.98 32.59 -0.13
N GLY A 58 8.26 31.77 0.62
CA GLY A 58 7.47 32.25 1.75
C GLY A 58 8.15 32.39 3.11
N VAL A 59 9.48 32.18 3.28
CA VAL A 59 10.34 32.51 4.49
C VAL A 59 11.23 31.37 5.06
N SER A 60 11.16 30.12 4.60
CA SER A 60 12.32 29.21 4.35
C SER A 60 11.97 27.71 4.49
N GLU A 61 12.18 26.97 3.41
CA GLU A 61 12.26 25.50 3.41
C GLU A 61 13.27 24.99 2.37
N ARG A 62 13.71 23.74 2.53
CA ARG A 62 14.84 23.09 1.85
C ARG A 62 14.54 22.68 0.41
N VAL A 63 15.61 22.63 -0.40
CA VAL A 63 15.63 22.08 -1.76
C VAL A 63 15.43 20.56 -1.69
N VAL A 64 14.25 20.07 -2.10
CA VAL A 64 14.01 18.63 -2.34
C VAL A 64 14.27 18.34 -3.81
N THR A 65 15.08 17.32 -4.07
CA THR A 65 15.48 16.92 -5.43
C THR A 65 14.64 15.70 -5.81
N ARG A 66 13.78 15.81 -6.83
CA ARG A 66 13.08 14.65 -7.42
C ARG A 66 13.40 14.52 -8.91
N ALA A 67 13.41 13.29 -9.42
CA ALA A 67 13.44 13.01 -10.85
C ALA A 67 12.19 13.61 -11.53
N SER A 68 12.28 13.97 -12.82
CA SER A 68 11.13 14.47 -13.56
C SER A 68 10.02 13.41 -13.67
N ASP A 69 8.77 13.83 -13.82
CA ASP A 69 7.63 12.91 -13.97
C ASP A 69 7.82 12.00 -15.21
N GLU A 70 8.49 12.49 -16.25
CA GLU A 70 8.86 11.75 -17.46
C GLU A 70 9.85 10.62 -17.16
N VAL A 71 10.88 10.88 -16.34
CA VAL A 71 11.87 9.87 -15.93
C VAL A 71 11.21 8.82 -15.04
N ILE A 72 10.35 9.23 -14.11
CA ILE A 72 9.59 8.31 -13.25
C ILE A 72 8.68 7.41 -14.11
N ALA A 73 7.96 7.98 -15.08
CA ALA A 73 7.10 7.23 -15.99
C ALA A 73 7.89 6.22 -16.84
N ALA A 74 9.04 6.63 -17.39
CA ALA A 74 9.89 5.78 -18.22
C ALA A 74 10.49 4.59 -17.44
N ILE A 75 10.91 4.81 -16.19
CA ILE A 75 11.40 3.75 -15.30
C ILE A 75 10.26 2.79 -14.97
N THR A 76 9.08 3.32 -14.67
CA THR A 76 7.89 2.53 -14.37
C THR A 76 7.54 1.64 -15.55
N GLU A 77 7.45 2.19 -16.77
CA GLU A 77 7.14 1.43 -17.99
C GLU A 77 8.13 0.29 -18.24
N LYS A 78 9.43 0.54 -18.12
CA LYS A 78 10.45 -0.50 -18.35
C LYS A 78 10.51 -1.54 -17.24
N THR A 79 10.24 -1.16 -16.00
CA THR A 79 10.10 -2.10 -14.88
C THR A 79 8.92 -3.03 -15.14
N LEU A 80 7.79 -2.48 -15.61
CA LEU A 80 6.61 -3.27 -16.00
C LEU A 80 6.90 -4.21 -17.19
N ALA A 81 7.64 -3.75 -18.20
CA ALA A 81 8.01 -4.57 -19.35
C ALA A 81 8.95 -5.74 -18.95
N SER A 82 9.98 -5.45 -18.16
CA SER A 82 10.91 -6.45 -17.63
C SER A 82 10.18 -7.48 -16.77
N TYR A 83 9.18 -7.06 -16.00
CA TYR A 83 8.31 -7.96 -15.25
C TYR A 83 7.48 -8.89 -16.15
N GLY A 84 6.91 -8.37 -17.25
CA GLY A 84 6.18 -9.20 -18.22
C GLY A 84 7.03 -10.34 -18.79
N ASP A 85 8.28 -10.03 -19.15
CA ASP A 85 9.25 -11.01 -19.65
C ASP A 85 9.69 -12.00 -18.56
N PHE A 86 9.87 -11.52 -17.34
CA PHE A 86 10.20 -12.35 -16.18
C PHE A 86 9.08 -13.36 -15.88
N LYS A 87 7.82 -12.92 -15.79
CA LYS A 87 6.65 -13.77 -15.52
C LYS A 87 6.51 -14.87 -16.58
N LYS A 88 6.76 -14.52 -17.83
CA LYS A 88 6.78 -15.47 -18.96
C LYS A 88 7.90 -16.51 -18.84
N ARG A 89 9.09 -16.11 -18.37
CA ARG A 89 10.26 -16.99 -18.23
C ARG A 89 10.15 -17.94 -17.04
N PHE A 90 9.68 -17.47 -15.89
CA PHE A 90 9.79 -18.24 -14.65
C PHE A 90 8.49 -18.92 -14.22
N ARG A 91 7.32 -18.56 -14.79
CA ARG A 91 6.00 -19.11 -14.36
C ARG A 91 5.76 -19.05 -12.85
N THR A 92 6.52 -18.22 -12.13
CA THR A 92 6.39 -17.96 -10.70
C THR A 92 6.02 -16.50 -10.52
N SER A 93 5.11 -16.22 -9.60
CA SER A 93 4.88 -14.87 -9.10
C SER A 93 6.03 -14.48 -8.20
N VAL A 94 7.09 -13.90 -8.76
CA VAL A 94 8.06 -13.20 -7.91
C VAL A 94 7.39 -11.93 -7.40
N TYR A 95 7.42 -11.78 -6.07
CA TYR A 95 6.90 -10.67 -5.28
C TYR A 95 7.38 -9.33 -5.85
N LEU A 96 6.56 -8.72 -6.69
CA LEU A 96 6.77 -7.44 -7.36
C LEU A 96 7.12 -6.27 -6.42
N PHE A 97 6.82 -6.42 -5.14
CA PHE A 97 6.81 -5.33 -4.17
C PHE A 97 7.94 -5.44 -3.14
N ASP A 98 8.98 -6.25 -3.40
CA ASP A 98 10.03 -6.58 -2.40
C ASP A 98 9.44 -7.09 -1.06
N GLY A 99 8.27 -7.71 -1.14
CA GLY A 99 7.50 -8.16 0.03
C GLY A 99 6.65 -7.09 0.72
N TYR A 100 6.62 -5.84 0.26
CA TYR A 100 5.83 -4.73 0.82
C TYR A 100 4.44 -4.57 0.18
N GLY A 101 3.81 -5.66 -0.25
CA GLY A 101 2.51 -5.62 -0.92
C GLY A 101 1.38 -5.12 -0.01
N VAL A 102 0.49 -4.28 -0.55
CA VAL A 102 -0.76 -3.87 0.10
C VAL A 102 -1.93 -3.95 -0.87
N GLY A 103 -3.13 -4.14 -0.35
CA GLY A 103 -4.37 -4.24 -1.11
C GLY A 103 -5.10 -2.90 -1.20
N VAL A 104 -5.36 -2.46 -2.44
CA VAL A 104 -6.23 -1.32 -2.76
C VAL A 104 -7.52 -1.80 -3.42
N VAL A 105 -8.59 -1.00 -3.33
CA VAL A 105 -9.89 -1.34 -3.92
C VAL A 105 -9.92 -0.88 -5.39
N PRO A 106 -9.99 -1.78 -6.38
CA PRO A 106 -10.05 -1.38 -7.78
C PRO A 106 -11.41 -0.76 -8.12
N GLU A 107 -11.46 0.11 -9.13
CA GLU A 107 -12.74 0.68 -9.59
C GLU A 107 -13.64 -0.36 -10.27
N ALA A 108 -13.06 -1.33 -10.98
CA ALA A 108 -13.80 -2.38 -11.69
C ALA A 108 -13.35 -3.78 -11.24
N ASN A 109 -14.12 -4.81 -11.60
CA ASN A 109 -13.79 -6.21 -11.31
C ASN A 109 -12.57 -6.68 -12.15
N GLY A 110 -11.38 -6.22 -11.78
CA GLY A 110 -10.13 -6.57 -12.43
C GLY A 110 -8.96 -5.81 -11.82
N CYS A 111 -7.80 -6.46 -11.83
CA CYS A 111 -6.52 -5.83 -11.51
C CYS A 111 -5.70 -5.66 -12.79
N PRO A 112 -4.80 -4.67 -12.83
CA PRO A 112 -3.82 -4.55 -13.90
C PRO A 112 -3.01 -5.83 -14.06
N SER A 113 -2.46 -6.07 -15.24
CA SER A 113 -1.69 -7.28 -15.55
C SER A 113 -0.45 -7.50 -14.65
N TRP A 114 0.05 -6.41 -14.07
CA TRP A 114 1.13 -6.37 -13.09
C TRP A 114 0.66 -6.51 -11.64
N SER A 115 -0.63 -6.55 -11.35
CA SER A 115 -1.15 -6.64 -9.97
C SER A 115 -1.84 -7.99 -9.77
N GLU A 116 -1.65 -8.58 -8.58
CA GLU A 116 -2.40 -9.78 -8.19
C GLU A 116 -3.75 -9.38 -7.62
N LYS A 117 -4.80 -10.06 -8.08
CA LYS A 117 -6.17 -9.90 -7.56
C LYS A 117 -6.36 -10.84 -6.38
N THR A 118 -6.88 -10.31 -5.28
CA THR A 118 -7.36 -11.06 -4.14
C THR A 118 -8.86 -10.82 -4.00
N GLU A 119 -9.64 -11.89 -3.98
CA GLU A 119 -11.07 -11.83 -3.74
C GLU A 119 -11.37 -12.53 -2.41
N ILE A 120 -12.08 -11.84 -1.52
CA ILE A 120 -12.54 -12.38 -0.24
C ILE A 120 -14.05 -12.44 -0.32
N HIS A 121 -14.57 -13.67 -0.37
CA HIS A 121 -15.98 -13.97 -0.31
C HIS A 121 -16.36 -14.13 1.15
N MET A 122 -17.27 -13.28 1.61
CA MET A 122 -17.82 -13.31 2.95
C MET A 122 -19.28 -13.76 2.83
N ASP A 123 -19.57 -14.85 3.52
CA ASP A 123 -20.92 -15.36 3.67
C ASP A 123 -21.64 -14.47 4.67
N ASN A 124 -22.67 -13.78 4.19
CA ASN A 124 -23.46 -12.90 5.04
C ASN A 124 -24.69 -13.68 5.52
N GLU A 125 -25.30 -13.23 6.61
CA GLU A 125 -26.43 -13.94 7.24
C GLU A 125 -27.60 -14.21 6.27
N ASP A 126 -28.05 -15.47 6.19
CA ASP A 126 -29.12 -15.92 5.28
C ASP A 126 -30.50 -15.31 5.59
N SER A 127 -30.80 -15.05 6.87
CA SER A 127 -32.17 -14.79 7.32
C SER A 127 -32.51 -13.32 7.58
N ASN A 128 -31.52 -12.44 7.76
CA ASN A 128 -31.74 -11.01 8.01
C ASN A 128 -30.53 -10.15 7.61
N THR A 129 -30.04 -10.29 6.39
CA THR A 129 -28.87 -9.53 5.93
C THR A 129 -29.16 -8.04 5.72
N PHE A 130 -28.29 -7.19 6.27
CA PHE A 130 -28.22 -5.76 6.00
C PHE A 130 -26.92 -5.38 5.28
N VAL A 131 -26.85 -5.71 3.99
CA VAL A 131 -25.80 -5.19 3.11
C VAL A 131 -26.25 -3.90 2.46
N ALA A 132 -25.43 -2.86 2.56
CA ALA A 132 -25.72 -1.57 1.95
C ALA A 132 -24.46 -0.90 1.42
N ALA A 133 -24.58 -0.32 0.23
CA ALA A 133 -23.53 0.48 -0.37
C ALA A 133 -24.07 1.87 -0.75
N SER A 134 -23.22 2.88 -0.67
CA SER A 134 -23.55 4.26 -1.06
C SER A 134 -22.30 4.94 -1.61
N GLY A 135 -22.47 5.82 -2.60
CA GLY A 135 -21.34 6.52 -3.23
C GLY A 135 -20.41 5.58 -3.99
N TRP A 136 -19.10 5.85 -3.93
CA TRP A 136 -18.07 5.02 -4.54
C TRP A 136 -17.64 3.89 -3.60
N TYR A 137 -17.78 2.64 -4.05
CA TYR A 137 -17.34 1.45 -3.31
C TYR A 137 -16.45 0.51 -4.16
N GLY A 138 -15.98 1.02 -5.30
CA GLY A 138 -15.14 0.29 -6.24
C GLY A 138 -15.76 -1.04 -6.69
N ALA A 139 -14.93 -2.09 -6.76
CA ALA A 139 -15.34 -3.42 -7.20
C ALA A 139 -15.86 -4.33 -6.08
N PHE A 140 -16.17 -3.77 -4.91
CA PHE A 140 -16.89 -4.54 -3.89
C PHE A 140 -18.29 -4.83 -4.41
N GLU A 141 -18.80 -6.03 -4.15
CA GLU A 141 -20.13 -6.41 -4.59
C GLU A 141 -20.82 -7.25 -3.53
N TYR A 142 -22.15 -7.27 -3.62
CA TYR A 142 -22.96 -8.28 -2.97
C TYR A 142 -23.67 -9.11 -4.03
N THR A 143 -23.69 -10.42 -3.83
CA THR A 143 -24.31 -11.37 -4.76
C THR A 143 -25.75 -11.65 -4.34
N GLY A 144 -26.70 -11.43 -5.25
CA GLY A 144 -28.13 -11.52 -4.96
C GLY A 144 -28.59 -12.93 -4.58
N GLY A 145 -29.55 -13.02 -3.66
CA GLY A 145 -30.17 -14.26 -3.18
C GLY A 145 -29.80 -14.57 -1.72
N ALA A 146 -28.50 -14.59 -1.41
CA ALA A 146 -27.94 -14.79 -0.07
C ALA A 146 -27.26 -13.53 0.49
N TYR A 147 -27.22 -12.45 -0.29
CA TYR A 147 -26.58 -11.18 0.05
C TYR A 147 -25.08 -11.24 0.33
N ASN A 148 -24.38 -12.34 0.05
CA ASN A 148 -22.94 -12.51 0.29
C ASN A 148 -22.08 -11.41 -0.29
N SER A 149 -21.09 -10.95 0.47
CA SER A 149 -20.19 -9.86 0.11
C SER A 149 -18.93 -10.39 -0.53
N ILE A 150 -18.42 -9.67 -1.54
CA ILE A 150 -17.13 -9.97 -2.15
C ILE A 150 -16.28 -8.71 -2.10
N LEU A 151 -15.22 -8.76 -1.30
CA LEU A 151 -14.20 -7.72 -1.26
C LEU A 151 -13.13 -8.05 -2.29
N ARG A 152 -12.82 -7.08 -3.15
CA ARG A 152 -11.80 -7.21 -4.18
C ARG A 152 -10.66 -6.27 -3.93
N LEU A 153 -9.45 -6.82 -3.91
CA LEU A 153 -8.24 -6.08 -3.67
C LEU A 153 -7.27 -6.33 -4.81
N CYS A 154 -6.59 -5.28 -5.25
CA CYS A 154 -5.44 -5.37 -6.13
C CYS A 154 -4.18 -5.09 -5.32
N GLN A 155 -3.20 -5.98 -5.44
CA GLN A 155 -1.92 -5.81 -4.76
C GLN A 155 -1.08 -4.72 -5.44
N VAL A 156 -0.59 -3.77 -4.67
CA VAL A 156 0.31 -2.69 -5.11
C VAL A 156 1.48 -2.54 -4.14
N ASP A 157 2.49 -1.75 -4.52
CA ASP A 157 3.62 -1.46 -3.63
C ASP A 157 3.18 -0.52 -2.49
N GLY A 158 3.21 -1.01 -1.25
CA GLY A 158 2.87 -0.21 -0.08
C GLY A 158 3.79 1.00 0.13
N ARG A 159 5.02 0.98 -0.40
CA ARG A 159 5.97 2.11 -0.27
C ARG A 159 5.46 3.37 -0.93
N VAL A 160 4.76 3.25 -2.06
CA VAL A 160 4.21 4.41 -2.79
C VAL A 160 2.93 4.95 -2.15
N LEU A 161 2.28 4.15 -1.30
CA LEU A 161 1.07 4.52 -0.55
C LEU A 161 1.36 4.89 0.90
N ALA A 162 2.58 4.77 1.39
CA ALA A 162 2.87 5.06 2.79
C ALA A 162 3.14 6.53 3.07
N ASN A 163 3.21 7.40 2.05
CA ASN A 163 3.35 8.85 2.23
C ASN A 163 2.38 9.71 1.38
N PRO A 164 1.07 9.43 1.34
CA PRO A 164 0.10 10.37 0.80
C PRO A 164 -0.28 11.37 1.89
N TYR A 165 -0.60 12.59 1.45
CA TYR A 165 -1.07 13.69 2.29
C TYR A 165 -2.33 13.37 3.14
N HIS A 166 -3.01 12.27 2.82
CA HIS A 166 -4.29 11.90 3.36
C HIS A 166 -4.22 10.62 4.21
N PRO A 167 -4.64 10.69 5.48
CA PRO A 167 -4.82 9.52 6.31
C PRO A 167 -5.69 8.47 5.65
N HIS A 168 -5.19 7.24 5.56
CA HIS A 168 -5.87 6.15 4.90
C HIS A 168 -5.41 4.81 5.48
N SER A 169 -6.14 3.76 5.17
CA SER A 169 -5.77 2.39 5.46
C SER A 169 -5.78 1.56 4.18
N VAL A 170 -4.97 0.51 4.19
CA VAL A 170 -4.91 -0.53 3.16
C VAL A 170 -4.81 -1.89 3.83
N VAL A 171 -5.19 -2.95 3.13
CA VAL A 171 -4.98 -4.31 3.63
C VAL A 171 -3.51 -4.68 3.44
N TRP A 172 -2.84 -5.16 4.47
CA TRP A 172 -1.47 -5.64 4.36
C TRP A 172 -1.44 -6.99 3.63
N LEU A 173 -0.93 -7.00 2.40
CA LEU A 173 -0.85 -8.18 1.53
C LEU A 173 0.62 -8.52 1.22
N GLY A 174 1.53 -8.27 2.16
CA GLY A 174 2.97 -8.46 1.98
C GLY A 174 3.57 -9.31 3.09
N TRP A 175 4.83 -9.70 2.92
CA TRP A 175 5.62 -10.31 3.99
C TRP A 175 6.23 -9.28 4.94
N ASN A 176 6.45 -8.07 4.42
CA ASN A 176 6.99 -6.94 5.13
C ASN A 176 5.96 -5.82 5.13
N LEU A 177 5.90 -5.06 6.23
CA LEU A 177 5.19 -3.80 6.26
C LEU A 177 6.20 -2.67 6.12
N TYR A 178 5.89 -1.69 5.27
CA TYR A 178 6.78 -0.56 5.12
C TYR A 178 6.69 0.33 6.37
N ARG A 179 7.85 0.80 6.85
CA ARG A 179 7.98 1.43 8.18
C ARG A 179 7.19 2.72 8.37
N GLU A 180 6.78 3.37 7.28
CA GLU A 180 6.03 4.63 7.31
C GLU A 180 4.52 4.39 7.51
N TYR A 181 4.05 3.14 7.53
CA TYR A 181 2.74 2.84 8.11
C TYR A 181 2.84 2.93 9.63
N GLU A 182 2.01 3.80 10.21
CA GLU A 182 2.11 4.22 11.59
C GLU A 182 1.29 3.33 12.52
N ALA A 183 0.17 2.80 12.03
CA ALA A 183 -0.66 1.89 12.79
C ALA A 183 -0.89 0.58 12.03
N LEU A 184 -0.98 -0.49 12.81
CA LEU A 184 -1.33 -1.82 12.32
C LEU A 184 -2.43 -2.36 13.19
N THR A 185 -3.55 -2.67 12.56
CA THR A 185 -4.77 -3.05 13.27
C THR A 185 -5.38 -4.29 12.65
N THR A 186 -5.88 -5.19 13.48
CA THR A 186 -6.61 -6.36 13.03
C THR A 186 -8.07 -6.01 12.89
N LEU A 187 -8.60 -6.10 11.68
CA LEU A 187 -10.02 -6.12 11.37
C LEU A 187 -10.51 -7.56 11.42
N PHE A 188 -11.30 -7.88 12.44
CA PHE A 188 -11.99 -9.15 12.56
C PHE A 188 -13.46 -8.94 12.17
N ILE A 189 -13.92 -9.69 11.19
CA ILE A 189 -15.29 -9.70 10.67
C ILE A 189 -15.86 -11.08 10.99
N ASP A 190 -16.95 -11.10 11.74
CA ASP A 190 -17.59 -12.31 12.25
C ASP A 190 -18.65 -12.77 11.26
N ASN A 191 -18.29 -13.67 10.37
CA ASN A 191 -19.17 -14.11 9.28
C ASN A 191 -20.19 -15.16 9.76
N GLU A 192 -21.09 -15.54 8.86
CA GLU A 192 -22.19 -16.49 9.11
C GLU A 192 -21.68 -17.79 9.80
N ASN A 193 -22.30 -18.13 10.94
CA ASN A 193 -21.88 -19.27 11.77
C ASN A 193 -22.38 -20.65 11.31
N ASN A 194 -23.49 -20.73 10.56
CA ASN A 194 -24.19 -21.95 10.16
C ASN A 194 -24.23 -22.18 8.63
N ASN A 195 -23.32 -23.01 8.12
CA ASN A 195 -23.12 -23.28 6.68
C ASN A 195 -22.19 -22.30 5.97
N ASN A 196 -21.49 -21.44 6.71
CA ASN A 196 -20.34 -20.66 6.27
C ASN A 196 -19.73 -21.03 4.91
N HIS A 197 -19.96 -20.15 3.94
CA HIS A 197 -19.43 -20.17 2.59
C HIS A 197 -18.28 -19.17 2.36
N ASN A 198 -17.64 -18.70 3.44
CA ASN A 198 -16.44 -17.88 3.32
C ASN A 198 -15.38 -18.58 2.48
N SER A 199 -14.78 -17.81 1.59
CA SER A 199 -13.66 -18.30 0.79
C SER A 199 -12.83 -17.13 0.31
N TYR A 200 -11.64 -17.42 -0.17
CA TYR A 200 -10.85 -16.42 -0.85
C TYR A 200 -10.17 -17.02 -2.07
N SER A 201 -9.81 -16.15 -3.01
CA SER A 201 -8.95 -16.49 -4.14
C SER A 201 -7.85 -15.44 -4.28
N GLY A 202 -6.74 -15.83 -4.91
CA GLY A 202 -5.58 -14.95 -5.06
C GLY A 202 -4.60 -15.01 -3.89
N PHE A 203 -3.80 -13.95 -3.73
CA PHE A 203 -2.75 -13.90 -2.72
C PHE A 203 -3.25 -13.27 -1.42
N LEU A 204 -3.31 -14.09 -0.36
CA LEU A 204 -3.71 -13.65 0.97
C LEU A 204 -2.67 -14.18 1.99
N PRO A 205 -1.60 -13.43 2.28
CA PRO A 205 -0.57 -13.90 3.19
C PRO A 205 -1.06 -13.88 4.64
N SER A 206 -0.56 -14.84 5.42
CA SER A 206 -0.61 -14.75 6.88
C SER A 206 -0.01 -13.42 7.32
N PRO A 207 -0.62 -12.72 8.30
CA PRO A 207 -1.66 -13.20 9.21
C PRO A 207 -3.12 -12.95 8.77
N ASN A 208 -3.36 -12.56 7.51
CA ASN A 208 -4.73 -12.51 7.00
C ASN A 208 -5.29 -13.94 6.88
N ALA A 209 -6.57 -14.11 7.19
CA ALA A 209 -7.24 -15.40 7.14
C ALA A 209 -8.71 -15.24 6.77
N VAL A 210 -9.24 -16.24 6.07
CA VAL A 210 -10.66 -16.39 5.75
C VAL A 210 -11.00 -17.84 6.06
N ASP A 211 -11.66 -18.06 7.19
CA ASP A 211 -12.10 -19.36 7.70
C ASP A 211 -13.59 -19.32 8.08
N GLN A 212 -13.96 -19.65 9.32
CA GLN A 212 -15.28 -19.32 9.85
C GLN A 212 -15.53 -17.81 9.83
N ASN A 213 -14.46 -17.02 10.03
CA ASN A 213 -14.49 -15.57 10.08
C ASN A 213 -13.44 -14.98 9.14
N THR A 214 -13.50 -13.67 8.93
CA THR A 214 -12.50 -12.96 8.13
C THR A 214 -11.64 -12.09 9.00
N THR A 215 -10.33 -12.35 8.99
CA THR A 215 -9.33 -11.54 9.69
C THR A 215 -8.44 -10.85 8.66
N LEU A 216 -8.47 -9.52 8.63
CA LEU A 216 -7.62 -8.68 7.78
C LEU A 216 -6.72 -7.80 8.62
N TRP A 217 -5.46 -7.70 8.22
CA TRP A 217 -4.52 -6.79 8.86
C TRP A 217 -4.48 -5.50 8.07
N MET A 218 -4.91 -4.42 8.72
CA MET A 218 -5.03 -3.09 8.15
C MET A 218 -3.79 -2.28 8.52
N ALA A 219 -3.04 -1.88 7.51
CA ALA A 219 -1.95 -0.93 7.64
C ALA A 219 -2.47 0.48 7.39
N SER A 220 -2.20 1.38 8.33
CA SER A 220 -2.74 2.73 8.29
C SER A 220 -1.65 3.79 8.37
N ASN A 221 -1.76 4.78 7.52
CA ASN A 221 -1.08 6.06 7.68
C ASN A 221 -2.11 7.02 8.30
N VAL A 222 -1.77 7.58 9.46
CA VAL A 222 -2.73 8.24 10.36
C VAL A 222 -2.37 9.71 10.59
N THR A 223 -1.12 10.08 10.33
CA THR A 223 -0.62 11.44 10.39
C THR A 223 -0.67 12.05 8.99
N PRO A 224 -1.50 13.08 8.76
CA PRO A 224 -1.29 13.92 7.59
C PRO A 224 0.09 14.56 7.76
N ASP A 225 1.07 14.14 6.96
CA ASP A 225 2.36 14.80 6.97
C ASP A 225 2.12 16.23 6.48
N VAL A 226 2.21 17.17 7.43
CA VAL A 226 2.02 18.61 7.20
C VAL A 226 3.09 19.12 6.22
N ILE A 227 4.13 18.31 5.96
CA ILE A 227 5.31 18.61 5.15
C ILE A 227 5.42 17.64 3.93
N ALA A 228 4.38 16.88 3.56
CA ALA A 228 4.45 16.04 2.35
C ALA A 228 4.30 16.87 1.06
N HIS A 229 5.30 16.75 0.18
CA HIS A 229 5.58 17.64 -0.95
C HIS A 229 4.84 17.33 -2.27
N CYS A 230 3.83 16.45 -2.29
CA CYS A 230 2.98 16.19 -3.45
C CYS A 230 1.56 15.78 -3.04
N ASN A 231 0.56 16.54 -3.49
CA ASN A 231 -0.87 16.38 -3.16
C ASN A 231 -1.57 15.21 -3.87
N CYS A 232 -0.88 14.14 -4.24
CA CYS A 232 -1.46 13.10 -5.08
C CYS A 232 -1.13 11.71 -4.58
N TYR A 233 -2.17 10.87 -4.51
CA TYR A 233 -1.98 9.44 -4.54
C TYR A 233 -1.29 9.03 -5.85
N PRO A 234 -0.44 7.99 -5.84
CA PRO A 234 0.26 7.56 -7.03
C PRO A 234 -0.74 7.21 -8.14
N THR A 235 -0.51 7.72 -9.34
CA THR A 235 -1.30 7.34 -10.51
C THR A 235 -0.70 6.08 -11.12
N PHE A 236 -1.54 5.08 -11.31
CA PHE A 236 -1.17 3.87 -12.03
C PHE A 236 -1.82 3.92 -13.41
N SER A 237 -1.01 3.90 -14.47
CA SER A 237 -1.52 4.01 -15.84
C SER A 237 -2.59 2.96 -16.12
N GLY A 238 -3.79 3.42 -16.51
CA GLY A 238 -4.94 2.55 -16.82
C GLY A 238 -5.58 1.86 -15.60
N PHE A 239 -5.30 2.31 -14.38
CA PHE A 239 -5.80 1.70 -13.15
C PHE A 239 -6.36 2.74 -12.17
N ALA A 240 -7.69 2.82 -12.14
CA ALA A 240 -8.42 3.59 -11.14
C ALA A 240 -8.66 2.74 -9.89
N TYR A 241 -8.47 3.35 -8.72
CA TYR A 241 -8.50 2.64 -7.45
C TYR A 241 -8.85 3.58 -6.30
N GLY A 242 -9.09 2.98 -5.14
CA GLY A 242 -9.25 3.69 -3.89
C GLY A 242 -8.70 2.93 -2.70
N VAL A 243 -8.82 3.58 -1.56
CA VAL A 243 -8.29 3.13 -0.27
C VAL A 243 -9.36 3.29 0.80
N PHE A 244 -9.15 2.68 1.97
CA PHE A 244 -10.03 2.90 3.11
C PHE A 244 -9.72 4.29 3.67
N SER A 245 -10.70 5.18 3.65
CA SER A 245 -10.50 6.58 3.98
C SER A 245 -11.80 7.27 4.38
N ASN A 246 -11.70 8.38 5.12
CA ASN A 246 -12.86 9.13 5.58
C ASN A 246 -13.67 9.76 4.43
N GLN A 247 -14.95 10.04 4.67
CA GLN A 247 -15.82 10.65 3.65
C GLN A 247 -15.59 12.16 3.45
N SER A 248 -14.81 12.80 4.31
CA SER A 248 -14.64 14.25 4.38
C SER A 248 -13.56 14.81 3.45
N TYR A 249 -13.05 14.00 2.52
CA TYR A 249 -12.03 14.45 1.57
C TYR A 249 -12.62 15.36 0.48
N ASN A 250 -12.23 16.64 0.52
CA ASN A 250 -12.60 17.62 -0.49
C ASN A 250 -12.02 17.25 -1.86
N GLY A 251 -12.84 16.68 -2.74
CA GLY A 251 -12.53 16.49 -4.17
C GLY A 251 -12.42 15.03 -4.64
N LEU A 252 -12.39 14.06 -3.72
CA LEU A 252 -12.39 12.64 -4.06
C LEU A 252 -13.82 12.09 -4.07
N ALA A 253 -14.11 11.11 -4.95
CA ALA A 253 -15.36 10.37 -4.86
C ALA A 253 -15.28 9.45 -3.63
N THR A 254 -16.21 9.59 -2.71
CA THR A 254 -16.25 8.80 -1.47
C THR A 254 -17.47 7.89 -1.46
N GLY A 255 -17.43 6.88 -0.61
CA GLY A 255 -18.58 6.03 -0.39
C GLY A 255 -18.40 5.12 0.81
N THR A 256 -19.39 4.27 0.98
CA THR A 256 -19.47 3.31 2.06
C THR A 256 -19.87 1.97 1.53
N TYR A 257 -19.30 0.94 2.11
CA TYR A 257 -19.74 -0.43 1.95
C TYR A 257 -20.01 -1.01 3.33
N ARG A 258 -21.20 -1.59 3.54
CA ARG A 258 -21.62 -2.21 4.79
C ARG A 258 -21.79 -3.70 4.57
N THR A 259 -21.22 -4.49 5.46
CA THR A 259 -21.52 -5.91 5.57
C THR A 259 -22.18 -6.16 6.91
N ASP A 260 -23.26 -6.92 6.88
CA ASP A 260 -23.97 -7.43 8.04
C ASP A 260 -23.87 -8.94 7.98
N ASP A 261 -23.53 -9.53 9.11
CA ASP A 261 -22.96 -10.86 9.17
C ASP A 261 -23.56 -11.74 10.29
N GLU A 262 -24.34 -11.23 11.27
CA GLU A 262 -24.90 -12.08 12.33
C GLU A 262 -26.24 -11.65 12.96
N ASN A 263 -27.08 -12.64 13.28
CA ASN A 263 -28.36 -12.51 13.98
C ASN A 263 -28.23 -12.10 15.46
N GLY A 264 -27.91 -10.83 15.70
CA GLY A 264 -28.09 -10.19 17.00
C GLY A 264 -26.98 -10.39 18.04
N SER A 265 -25.86 -11.06 17.68
CA SER A 265 -24.62 -11.12 18.46
C SER A 265 -23.36 -11.22 17.57
N ASN A 266 -23.00 -10.15 16.88
CA ASN A 266 -21.77 -10.06 16.11
C ASN A 266 -20.56 -9.77 17.03
N THR A 267 -19.43 -10.42 16.80
CA THR A 267 -18.15 -10.22 17.52
C THR A 267 -17.08 -9.48 16.71
N SER A 268 -17.45 -8.90 15.57
CA SER A 268 -16.64 -8.05 14.71
C SER A 268 -15.96 -6.96 15.54
N ASN A 269 -14.64 -6.86 15.39
CA ASN A 269 -13.84 -5.97 16.20
C ASN A 269 -12.62 -5.46 15.45
N LEU A 270 -12.17 -4.29 15.89
CA LEU A 270 -10.95 -3.68 15.40
C LEU A 270 -9.97 -3.61 16.56
N THR A 271 -8.91 -4.41 16.49
CA THR A 271 -7.97 -4.57 17.59
C THR A 271 -6.58 -4.07 17.19
N PRO A 272 -6.00 -3.11 17.93
CA PRO A 272 -4.61 -2.68 17.76
C PRO A 272 -3.64 -3.87 17.83
N VAL A 273 -2.69 -3.98 16.90
CA VAL A 273 -1.64 -5.02 16.98
C VAL A 273 -0.59 -4.61 18.02
N PRO A 274 -0.31 -5.43 19.05
CA PRO A 274 0.72 -5.12 20.05
C PRO A 274 2.09 -4.91 19.41
N GLY A 275 2.81 -3.88 19.86
CA GLY A 275 4.13 -3.53 19.34
C GLY A 275 4.11 -2.52 18.18
N TYR A 276 2.93 -2.18 17.64
CA TYR A 276 2.76 -1.06 16.71
C TYR A 276 2.19 0.18 17.45
N PRO A 277 2.64 1.39 17.12
CA PRO A 277 2.17 2.61 17.76
C PRO A 277 0.73 2.93 17.31
N ASN A 278 -0.27 2.44 18.06
CA ASN A 278 -1.68 2.61 17.71
C ASN A 278 -2.33 3.87 18.35
N VAL A 279 -1.52 4.78 18.87
CA VAL A 279 -1.97 6.01 19.53
C VAL A 279 -1.33 7.21 18.86
N VAL A 280 -2.11 7.92 18.06
CA VAL A 280 -1.77 9.27 17.61
C VAL A 280 -2.69 10.27 18.31
N THR A 281 -2.09 11.04 19.22
CA THR A 281 -2.78 12.11 19.94
C THR A 281 -2.93 13.31 19.01
N VAL A 282 -4.04 13.41 18.29
CA VAL A 282 -4.37 14.63 17.53
C VAL A 282 -5.18 15.57 18.42
N ASN A 283 -4.63 16.74 18.73
CA ASN A 283 -5.31 17.84 19.42
C ASN A 283 -5.96 17.51 20.78
N GLY A 284 -5.33 16.66 21.60
CA GLY A 284 -5.75 16.45 22.99
C GLY A 284 -7.07 15.67 23.18
N TYR A 285 -7.63 15.11 22.12
CA TYR A 285 -8.76 14.19 22.19
C TYR A 285 -8.29 12.74 21.98
N ASN A 286 -8.30 11.93 23.04
CA ASN A 286 -8.17 10.48 22.94
C ASN A 286 -9.48 9.91 22.39
N LYS A 287 -9.69 9.92 21.07
CA LYS A 287 -10.84 9.26 20.45
C LYS A 287 -10.47 8.61 19.13
N ARG A 288 -10.73 7.30 19.07
CA ARG A 288 -10.51 6.33 17.98
C ARG A 288 -9.05 5.94 17.80
N ILE A 289 -8.83 4.68 17.43
CA ILE A 289 -7.57 4.23 16.81
C ILE A 289 -7.45 5.10 15.55
N PRO A 290 -6.58 6.12 15.54
CA PRO A 290 -6.54 7.07 14.45
C PRO A 290 -6.23 6.30 13.16
N GLY A 291 -6.97 6.58 12.10
CA GLY A 291 -6.65 6.13 10.74
C GLY A 291 -7.02 4.70 10.37
N VAL A 292 -7.88 3.99 11.11
CA VAL A 292 -8.65 2.88 10.51
C VAL A 292 -10.05 3.36 10.15
N TRP A 293 -10.32 3.42 8.86
CA TRP A 293 -11.59 3.91 8.29
C TRP A 293 -12.61 2.79 8.10
N VAL A 294 -12.61 1.90 9.09
CA VAL A 294 -13.57 0.83 9.27
C VAL A 294 -14.21 1.08 10.62
N THR A 295 -15.53 1.23 10.63
CA THR A 295 -16.26 1.58 11.84
C THR A 295 -17.33 0.56 12.14
N TYR A 296 -17.60 0.36 13.43
CA TYR A 296 -18.75 -0.40 13.91
C TYR A 296 -19.80 0.58 14.39
N ASP A 297 -21.02 0.42 13.91
CA ASP A 297 -22.16 1.12 14.49
C ASP A 297 -22.53 0.42 15.80
N THR A 298 -22.20 1.02 16.95
CA THR A 298 -22.53 0.45 18.26
C THR A 298 -24.00 0.62 18.63
N ASN A 299 -24.75 1.46 17.90
CA ASN A 299 -26.15 1.79 18.19
C ASN A 299 -27.14 0.98 17.34
N LYS A 300 -26.68 0.46 16.20
CA LYS A 300 -27.34 -0.65 15.50
C LYS A 300 -26.69 -1.93 15.99
N LYS A 301 -27.43 -3.03 16.05
CA LYS A 301 -26.83 -4.34 16.28
C LYS A 301 -26.04 -4.72 15.02
N PHE A 302 -24.82 -4.19 14.95
CA PHE A 302 -23.64 -4.67 14.23
C PHE A 302 -23.64 -4.69 12.70
N ASP A 303 -22.81 -3.80 12.12
CA ASP A 303 -22.35 -3.88 10.72
C ASP A 303 -20.83 -3.58 10.72
N THR A 304 -20.07 -4.19 9.81
CA THR A 304 -18.76 -3.65 9.41
C THR A 304 -18.98 -2.58 8.34
N LEU A 305 -18.72 -1.31 8.69
CA LEU A 305 -18.80 -0.18 7.76
C LEU A 305 -17.41 0.18 7.24
N PHE A 306 -17.14 -0.11 5.98
CA PHE A 306 -15.99 0.37 5.25
C PHE A 306 -16.26 1.77 4.70
N GLU A 307 -15.44 2.75 5.08
CA GLU A 307 -15.42 4.07 4.44
C GLU A 307 -14.33 4.07 3.35
N LEU A 308 -14.70 4.47 2.15
CA LEU A 308 -13.90 4.33 0.95
C LEU A 308 -13.72 5.69 0.26
N ALA A 309 -12.52 5.94 -0.24
CA ALA A 309 -12.24 7.08 -1.10
C ALA A 309 -11.54 6.62 -2.38
N LYS A 310 -12.12 7.01 -3.52
CA LYS A 310 -11.49 6.89 -4.84
C LYS A 310 -10.36 7.89 -4.92
N VAL A 311 -9.15 7.42 -5.21
CA VAL A 311 -7.97 8.28 -5.23
C VAL A 311 -7.45 8.58 -6.64
N ASN A 312 -7.91 7.81 -7.64
CA ASN A 312 -7.72 8.04 -9.08
C ASN A 312 -8.88 7.42 -9.86
#